data_AF-A0A820Q659-F1
#
_entry.id   AF-A0A820Q659-F1
#
_cell.length_a   1.000
_cell.length_b   1.000
_cell.length_c   1.000
_cell.angle_alpha   90.00
_cell.angle_beta   90.00
_cell.angle_gamma   90.00
#
_symmetry.space_group_name_H-M   'P 1'
#
loop_
_entity.id
_entity.type
_entity.pdbx_description
1 polymer ?
#
loop_
_entity_poly.entity_id
_entity_poly.type
_entity_poly.pdbx_seq_one_letter_code
_entity_poly.pdbx_strand_id
1 'polypeptide(L)'
;GRMTTSFDSEENPRCSVDTGAQYLTLTKSNSITTKFFQQLIDDHVIELLDKQNTIGIRENQDKIDYTAPRGIASIVRCFFEQAVVEMNLSKHITKIDFNSTNDKFTISTDKE
;
A
#
# COMPACT_ATOMS: atom_id res chain seq x y z
N GLY A 1 -7.14 -3.42 1.91
CA GLY A 1 -5.99 -4.27 2.32
C GLY A 1 -5.70 -4.04 3.80
N ARG A 2 -4.47 -4.27 4.27
CA ARG A 2 -4.01 -3.79 5.61
C ARG A 2 -3.29 -2.43 5.56
N MET A 3 -3.11 -1.88 4.37
CA MET A 3 -2.64 -0.51 4.11
C MET A 3 -3.83 0.29 3.56
N THR A 4 -4.87 0.45 4.39
CA THR A 4 -6.11 1.13 3.98
C THR A 4 -6.13 2.53 4.58
N THR A 5 -6.48 3.50 3.74
CA THR A 5 -6.77 4.87 4.12
C THR A 5 -8.28 5.07 3.98
N SER A 6 -8.93 5.46 5.07
CA SER A 6 -10.34 5.86 5.07
C SER A 6 -10.44 7.35 4.79
N PHE A 7 -11.43 7.77 4.03
CA PHE A 7 -11.69 9.17 3.69
C PHE A 7 -13.08 9.54 4.19
N ASP A 8 -13.23 10.77 4.65
CA ASP A 8 -14.55 11.35 4.86
C ASP A 8 -15.13 11.75 3.51
N SER A 9 -16.12 11.01 3.05
CA SER A 9 -16.77 11.24 1.76
C SER A 9 -17.84 12.33 1.78
N GLU A 10 -18.27 12.78 2.97
CA GLU A 10 -19.45 13.65 3.10
C GLU A 10 -19.07 15.09 3.40
N GLU A 11 -18.21 15.34 4.39
CA GLU A 11 -17.92 16.72 4.83
C GLU A 11 -16.60 17.26 4.26
N ASN A 12 -15.55 16.43 4.24
CA ASN A 12 -14.24 16.86 3.77
C ASN A 12 -13.47 15.75 3.06
N PRO A 13 -13.42 15.73 1.71
CA PRO A 13 -12.70 14.71 0.96
C PRO A 13 -11.17 14.77 1.12
N ARG A 14 -10.63 15.80 1.80
CA ARG A 14 -9.22 15.87 2.21
C ARG A 14 -8.98 15.34 3.63
N CYS A 15 -10.04 15.08 4.39
CA CYS A 15 -9.95 14.43 5.69
C CYS A 15 -9.79 12.93 5.48
N SER A 16 -8.66 12.40 5.90
CA SER A 16 -8.32 10.99 5.74
C SER A 16 -7.59 10.44 6.94
N VAL A 17 -7.76 9.15 7.22
CA VAL A 17 -7.08 8.45 8.30
C VAL A 17 -6.62 7.07 7.84
N ASP A 18 -5.36 6.75 8.13
CA ASP A 18 -4.82 5.41 7.91
C ASP A 18 -5.30 4.49 9.03
N THR A 19 -6.11 3.48 8.70
CA THR A 19 -6.71 2.54 9.68
C THR A 19 -5.89 1.28 9.88
N GLY A 20 -4.81 1.11 9.11
CA GLY A 20 -3.93 -0.05 9.15
C GLY A 20 -2.48 0.35 9.43
N ALA A 21 -1.59 0.08 8.49
CA ALA A 21 -0.20 0.52 8.59
C ALA A 21 -0.10 2.05 8.69
N GLN A 22 0.71 2.54 9.64
CA GLN A 22 0.81 3.97 9.98
C GLN A 22 2.03 4.65 9.36
N TYR A 23 3.14 3.93 9.23
CA TYR A 23 4.39 4.42 8.64
C TYR A 23 5.19 3.24 8.07
N LEU A 24 6.20 3.56 7.27
CA LEU A 24 7.14 2.60 6.71
C LEU A 24 8.50 2.74 7.40
N THR A 25 9.19 1.64 7.60
CA THR A 25 10.57 1.64 8.10
C THR A 25 11.50 0.97 7.09
N LEU A 26 12.48 1.72 6.59
CA LEU A 26 13.56 1.22 5.75
C LEU A 26 14.75 0.84 6.63
N THR A 27 15.22 -0.41 6.52
CA THR A 27 16.53 -0.80 7.06
C THR A 27 17.59 -0.62 5.98
N LYS A 28 18.63 0.16 6.27
CA LYS A 28 19.65 0.60 5.28
C LYS A 28 20.42 -0.54 4.61
N SER A 29 20.47 -1.72 5.22
CA SER A 29 21.26 -2.86 4.73
C SER A 29 20.66 -3.60 3.52
N ASN A 30 19.41 -3.30 3.12
CA ASN A 30 18.74 -4.02 2.03
C ASN A 30 18.68 -3.17 0.75
N SER A 31 19.62 -3.40 -0.17
CA SER A 31 19.75 -2.66 -1.43
C SER A 31 18.52 -2.79 -2.35
N ILE A 32 17.85 -3.94 -2.37
CA ILE A 32 16.64 -4.16 -3.18
C ILE A 32 15.51 -3.27 -2.65
N THR A 33 15.28 -3.28 -1.34
CA THR A 33 14.25 -2.46 -0.71
C THR A 33 14.54 -0.98 -0.87
N THR A 34 15.82 -0.56 -0.74
CA THR A 34 16.23 0.83 -0.94
C THR A 34 15.83 1.37 -2.31
N LYS A 35 15.93 0.57 -3.39
CA LYS A 35 15.54 1.04 -4.73
C LYS A 35 14.06 1.43 -4.80
N PHE A 36 13.17 0.64 -4.17
CA PHE A 36 11.73 0.89 -4.21
C PHE A 36 11.36 2.09 -3.34
N PHE A 37 12.03 2.26 -2.20
CA PHE A 37 11.87 3.47 -1.40
C PHE A 37 12.31 4.71 -2.18
N GLN A 38 13.44 4.65 -2.88
CA GLN A 38 13.90 5.78 -3.69
C GLN A 38 12.87 6.15 -4.76
N GLN A 39 12.32 5.17 -5.47
CA GLN A 39 11.24 5.42 -6.43
C GLN A 39 10.02 6.09 -5.79
N LEU A 40 9.55 5.60 -4.64
CA LEU A 40 8.40 6.19 -3.94
C LEU A 40 8.69 7.61 -3.42
N ILE A 41 9.95 7.92 -3.08
CA ILE A 41 10.40 9.26 -2.68
C ILE A 41 10.40 10.19 -3.90
N ASP A 42 10.96 9.74 -5.01
CA ASP A 42 11.05 10.50 -6.26
C ASP A 42 9.65 10.82 -6.83
N ASP A 43 8.71 9.89 -6.70
CA ASP A 43 7.31 10.05 -7.10
C ASP A 43 6.46 10.83 -6.07
N HIS A 44 7.07 11.32 -4.99
CA HIS A 44 6.41 12.02 -3.87
C HIS A 44 5.20 11.23 -3.31
N VAL A 45 5.35 9.92 -3.21
CA VAL A 45 4.38 9.02 -2.60
C VAL A 45 4.65 8.86 -1.11
N ILE A 46 5.93 8.89 -0.73
CA ILE A 46 6.36 8.85 0.67
C ILE A 46 7.35 9.97 0.98
N GLU A 47 7.42 10.36 2.25
CA GLU A 47 8.34 11.37 2.76
C GLU A 47 8.85 10.99 4.15
N LEU A 48 9.90 11.66 4.65
CA LEU A 48 10.44 11.38 5.97
C LEU A 48 9.39 11.62 7.07
N LEU A 49 9.28 10.68 7.99
CA LEU A 49 8.38 10.82 9.14
C LEU A 49 8.91 11.89 10.10
N ASP A 50 8.09 12.90 10.40
CA ASP A 50 8.36 13.82 11.51
C ASP A 50 8.10 13.12 12.85
N LYS A 51 9.19 12.87 13.59
CA LYS A 51 9.17 12.15 14.87
C LYS A 51 9.04 13.08 16.07
N GLN A 52 9.09 14.40 15.91
CA GLN A 52 9.17 15.34 17.03
C GLN A 52 7.99 15.20 18.00
N ASN A 53 6.81 14.87 17.47
CA ASN A 53 5.57 14.75 18.23
C ASN A 53 5.16 13.29 18.51
N THR A 54 5.96 12.30 18.11
CA THR A 54 5.57 10.89 18.28
C THR A 54 6.20 10.29 19.53
N ILE A 55 5.39 10.18 20.58
CA ILE A 55 5.83 9.63 21.86
C ILE A 55 6.11 8.13 21.73
N GLY A 56 7.26 7.69 22.26
CA GLY A 56 7.61 6.27 22.36
C GLY A 56 8.25 5.65 21.10
N ILE A 57 8.54 6.44 20.06
CA ILE A 57 9.39 5.99 18.96
C ILE A 57 10.79 5.68 19.51
N ARG A 58 11.31 4.50 19.16
CA ARG A 58 12.71 4.14 19.42
C ARG A 58 13.56 4.53 18.23
N GLU A 59 14.53 5.39 18.46
CA GLU A 59 15.49 5.72 17.40
C GLU A 59 16.43 4.55 17.12
N ASN A 60 16.71 4.35 15.84
CA ASN A 60 17.69 3.37 15.37
C ASN A 60 18.40 3.95 14.16
N GLN A 61 19.72 4.09 14.24
CA GLN A 61 20.54 4.75 13.22
C GLN A 61 20.59 3.99 11.89
N ASP A 62 20.33 2.68 11.90
CA ASP A 62 20.28 1.85 10.70
C ASP A 62 18.89 1.84 10.04
N LYS A 63 17.93 2.53 10.64
CA LYS A 63 16.55 2.61 10.17
C LYS A 63 16.14 4.04 9.87
N ILE A 64 15.35 4.20 8.82
CA ILE A 64 14.74 5.48 8.44
C ILE A 64 13.25 5.25 8.33
N ASP A 65 12.45 6.11 8.96
CA ASP A 65 11.00 6.00 8.96
C ASP A 65 10.40 7.03 8.00
N TYR A 66 9.38 6.60 7.26
CA TYR A 66 8.70 7.39 6.24
C TYR A 66 7.19 7.32 6.45
N THR A 67 6.49 8.38 6.06
CA THR A 67 5.03 8.45 6.00
C THR A 67 4.55 8.65 4.56
N ALA A 68 3.26 8.46 4.31
CA ALA A 68 2.63 8.71 3.02
C ALA A 68 1.67 9.91 3.15
N PRO A 69 2.01 11.10 2.66
CA PRO A 69 1.22 12.32 2.90
C PRO A 69 -0.18 12.30 2.27
N ARG A 70 -0.40 11.40 1.30
CA ARG A 70 -1.70 11.15 0.66
C ARG A 70 -2.40 9.90 1.21
N GLY A 71 -2.00 9.46 2.40
CA GLY A 71 -2.45 8.22 3.05
C GLY A 71 -1.70 6.98 2.57
N ILE A 72 -1.54 5.98 3.43
CA ILE A 72 -0.76 4.77 3.18
C ILE A 72 -1.26 3.94 1.98
N ALA A 73 -2.55 4.02 1.64
CA ALA A 73 -3.11 3.35 0.47
C ALA A 73 -2.54 3.89 -0.85
N SER A 74 -2.00 5.11 -0.87
CA SER A 74 -1.40 5.72 -2.07
C SER A 74 -0.18 4.95 -2.58
N ILE A 75 0.55 4.24 -1.72
CA ILE A 75 1.67 3.37 -2.12
C ILE A 75 1.17 2.22 -2.99
N VAL A 76 0.10 1.55 -2.55
CA VAL A 76 -0.50 0.45 -3.30
C VAL A 76 -1.06 0.96 -4.62
N ARG A 77 -1.72 2.11 -4.61
CA ARG A 77 -2.24 2.78 -5.81
C ARG A 77 -1.14 3.12 -6.82
N CYS A 78 0.00 3.64 -6.37
CA CYS A 78 1.16 3.95 -7.21
C CYS A 78 1.61 2.73 -8.03
N PHE A 79 1.75 1.56 -7.39
CA PHE A 79 2.12 0.33 -8.10
C PHE A 79 1.02 -0.19 -9.04
N PHE A 80 -0.25 -0.04 -8.67
CA PHE A 80 -1.35 -0.40 -9.57
C PHE A 80 -1.38 0.47 -10.84
N GLU A 81 -1.14 1.78 -10.70
CA GLU A 81 -1.07 2.72 -11.82
C GLU A 81 0.12 2.39 -12.74
N GLN A 82 1.27 2.02 -12.18
CA GLN A 82 2.44 1.58 -12.97
C GLN A 82 2.22 0.26 -13.72
N ALA A 83 1.44 -0.66 -13.14
CA ALA A 83 1.19 -1.98 -13.73
C ALA A 83 0.12 -1.97 -14.85
N VAL A 84 -0.60 -0.86 -15.05
CA VAL A 84 -1.67 -0.71 -16.05
C VAL A 84 -2.66 -1.88 -16.02
N VAL A 85 -3.14 -2.22 -14.82
CA VAL A 85 -4.06 -3.34 -14.63
C VAL A 85 -5.52 -2.88 -14.54
N GLU A 86 -6.42 -3.69 -15.10
CA GLU A 86 -7.85 -3.53 -14.90
C GLU A 86 -8.24 -4.00 -13.49
N MET A 87 -8.77 -3.10 -12.68
CA MET A 87 -9.13 -3.38 -11.30
C MET A 87 -10.63 -3.63 -11.16
N ASN A 88 -10.99 -4.89 -10.86
CA ASN A 88 -12.35 -5.29 -10.54
C ASN A 88 -12.49 -5.42 -9.01
N LEU A 89 -13.14 -4.44 -8.40
CA LEU A 89 -13.38 -4.39 -6.95
C LEU A 89 -14.62 -5.19 -6.55
N SER A 90 -14.75 -5.46 -5.25
CA SER A 90 -15.91 -6.18 -4.67
C SER A 90 -16.15 -7.58 -5.28
N LYS A 91 -15.11 -8.21 -5.84
CA LYS A 91 -15.16 -9.60 -6.30
C LYS A 91 -14.51 -10.50 -5.26
N HIS A 92 -15.31 -11.29 -4.55
CA HIS A 92 -14.80 -12.29 -3.64
C HIS A 92 -14.59 -13.60 -4.39
N ILE A 93 -13.33 -14.02 -4.56
CA ILE A 93 -13.03 -15.32 -5.18
C ILE A 93 -13.54 -16.43 -4.25
N THR A 94 -14.49 -17.23 -4.75
CA THR A 94 -15.11 -18.34 -4.01
C THR A 94 -14.52 -19.69 -4.42
N LYS A 95 -14.01 -19.81 -5.65
CA LYS A 95 -13.46 -21.07 -6.17
C LYS A 95 -12.36 -20.84 -7.21
N ILE A 96 -11.36 -21.71 -7.18
CA ILE A 96 -10.31 -21.80 -8.20
C ILE A 96 -10.24 -23.26 -8.65
N ASP A 97 -10.62 -23.54 -9.89
CA ASP A 97 -10.55 -24.88 -10.50
C ASP A 97 -9.48 -24.91 -11.57
N PHE A 98 -8.71 -25.99 -11.65
CA PHE A 98 -7.75 -26.23 -12.72
C PHE A 98 -8.30 -27.29 -13.70
N ASN A 99 -8.37 -26.95 -14.98
CA ASN A 99 -8.76 -27.86 -16.04
C ASN A 99 -7.50 -28.41 -16.72
N SER A 100 -7.17 -29.67 -16.41
CA SER A 100 -6.00 -30.36 -16.99
C SER A 100 -6.12 -30.66 -18.49
N THR A 101 -7.33 -30.57 -19.06
CA THR A 101 -7.55 -30.83 -20.50
C THR A 101 -7.15 -29.63 -21.36
N ASN A 102 -7.29 -28.41 -20.84
CA ASN A 102 -6.91 -27.19 -21.55
C ASN A 102 -5.84 -26.34 -20.84
N ASP A 103 -5.28 -26.85 -19.74
CA ASP A 103 -4.21 -26.23 -18.94
C ASP A 103 -4.56 -24.81 -18.46
N LYS A 104 -5.80 -24.60 -18.01
CA LYS A 104 -6.30 -23.29 -17.57
C LYS A 104 -6.95 -23.34 -16.20
N PHE A 105 -6.84 -22.22 -15.48
CA PHE A 105 -7.61 -21.96 -14.28
C PHE A 105 -8.97 -21.31 -14.61
N THR A 106 -10.01 -21.76 -13.94
CA THR A 106 -11.33 -21.11 -13.92
C THR A 106 -11.54 -20.54 -12.53
N ILE A 107 -11.81 -19.24 -12.46
CA ILE A 107 -12.03 -18.51 -11.21
C ILE A 107 -13.52 -18.23 -11.08
N SER A 108 -14.12 -18.66 -9.97
CA SER A 108 -15.49 -18.29 -9.61
C SER A 108 -15.47 -17.23 -8.54
N THR A 109 -16.33 -16.22 -8.69
CA THR A 109 -16.58 -15.20 -7.67
C THR A 109 -17.94 -15.43 -7.04
N ASP A 110 -18.24 -14.74 -5.94
CA ASP A 110 -19.62 -14.50 -5.56
C ASP A 110 -20.41 -13.89 -6.73
N LYS A 111 -21.69 -14.26 -6.83
CA LYS A 111 -22.62 -13.57 -7.72
C LYS A 111 -22.99 -12.25 -7.03
N GLU A 112 -22.87 -11.14 -7.75
CA GLU A 112 -23.59 -9.91 -7.39
C GLU A 112 -25.10 -10.14 -7.37
#